data_AF-A0A6J5TTY8-F1
#
_entry.id   AF-A0A6J5TTY8-F1
#
_cell.length_a   1.000
_cell.length_b   1.000
_cell.length_c   1.000
_cell.angle_alpha   90.00
_cell.angle_beta   90.00
_cell.angle_gamma   90.00
#
_symmetry.space_group_name_H-M   'P 1'
#
loop_
_entity.id
_entity.type
_entity.pdbx_description
1 polymer ?
#
loop_
_entity_poly.entity_id
_entity_poly.type
_entity_poly.pdbx_seq_one_letter_code
_entity_poly.pdbx_strand_id
1 'polypeptide(L)'
;MFLISCSQVTFCNYYMNNNCYICLFIFINFLPIFAHQTNVTPPLSFTIPQFNLDTENILYEGDATPSLGMVELNTVSQLFRVGRCTYSQPLHLWDSVTGSLADFTTHFTFMVDTHNSSKFSDGFVFFLAPVGYPIPPNSAGGCLGLFNSSTNFAVSKNQIVAVEFDSYTNIEWDPYGPHVGINVNKIS
;
A
#
# COMPACT_ATOMS: atom_id res chain seq x y z
N MET A 1 20.01 0.47 4.30
CA MET A 1 19.32 1.54 3.56
C MET A 1 18.35 0.88 2.60
N PHE A 2 17.06 1.15 2.74
CA PHE A 2 16.05 0.74 1.76
C PHE A 2 15.80 1.88 0.78
N LEU A 3 16.04 1.63 -0.51
CA LEU A 3 15.77 2.56 -1.60
C LEU A 3 14.58 2.08 -2.43
N ILE A 4 13.69 2.97 -2.87
CA ILE A 4 12.57 2.63 -3.78
C ILE A 4 12.62 3.48 -5.06
N SER A 5 12.37 2.85 -6.20
CA SER A 5 11.94 3.45 -7.47
C SER A 5 10.57 2.88 -7.85
N CYS A 6 9.61 3.70 -8.27
CA CYS A 6 8.26 3.24 -8.61
C CYS A 6 8.02 3.39 -10.12
N SER A 7 8.01 2.27 -10.86
CA SER A 7 7.94 2.34 -12.32
C SER A 7 6.52 2.39 -12.85
N GLN A 8 5.52 1.83 -12.15
CA GLN A 8 4.11 1.92 -12.58
C GLN A 8 3.15 1.38 -11.52
N VAL A 9 2.09 2.13 -11.20
CA VAL A 9 0.91 1.58 -10.50
C VAL A 9 -0.33 1.87 -11.34
N THR A 10 -1.08 0.83 -11.66
CA THR A 10 -2.32 0.90 -12.45
C THR A 10 -3.45 0.27 -11.64
N PHE A 11 -4.49 1.05 -11.37
CA PHE A 11 -5.73 0.58 -10.78
C PHE A 11 -6.76 0.42 -11.89
N CYS A 12 -7.42 -0.73 -12.00
CA CYS A 12 -8.45 -0.99 -13.00
C CYS A 12 -9.76 -1.36 -12.29
N ASN A 13 -10.87 -0.78 -12.70
CA ASN A 13 -12.19 -1.27 -12.31
C ASN A 13 -12.64 -2.31 -13.35
N TYR A 14 -12.77 -3.57 -12.94
CA TYR A 14 -13.32 -4.63 -13.80
C TYR A 14 -14.79 -4.87 -13.43
N TYR A 15 -15.70 -4.64 -14.38
CA TYR A 15 -17.10 -5.08 -14.26
C TYR A 15 -17.28 -6.40 -15.01
N MET A 16 -17.43 -7.50 -14.27
CA MET A 16 -17.92 -8.76 -14.81
C MET A 16 -19.42 -8.61 -15.13
N ASN A 17 -19.79 -8.77 -16.40
CA ASN A 17 -21.18 -8.75 -16.84
C ASN A 17 -21.48 -10.06 -17.58
N ASN A 18 -22.31 -10.93 -17.01
CA ASN A 18 -22.88 -12.10 -17.69
C ASN A 18 -24.17 -12.57 -16.97
N ASN A 19 -25.35 -12.17 -17.47
CA ASN A 19 -26.32 -13.08 -18.10
C ASN A 19 -27.64 -12.39 -18.47
N CYS A 20 -28.16 -12.83 -19.62
CA CYS A 20 -29.30 -12.35 -20.39
C CYS A 20 -30.65 -12.80 -19.80
N TYR A 21 -31.62 -11.88 -19.72
CA TYR A 21 -33.05 -12.21 -19.60
C TYR A 21 -33.84 -11.36 -20.62
N ILE A 22 -34.48 -12.03 -21.59
CA ILE A 22 -35.50 -11.43 -22.45
C ILE A 22 -36.83 -11.56 -21.72
N CYS A 23 -37.42 -10.42 -21.34
CA CYS A 23 -38.81 -10.30 -20.92
C CYS A 23 -39.41 -9.10 -21.66
N LEU A 24 -40.25 -9.36 -22.66
CA LEU A 24 -40.94 -8.33 -23.44
C LEU A 24 -42.17 -7.85 -22.65
N PHE A 25 -42.10 -6.66 -22.08
CA PHE A 25 -43.26 -5.93 -21.57
C PHE A 25 -43.26 -4.51 -22.15
N ILE A 26 -44.23 -4.23 -23.04
CA ILE A 26 -44.47 -2.88 -23.55
C ILE A 26 -45.22 -2.12 -22.46
N PHE A 27 -44.51 -1.25 -21.75
CA PHE A 27 -45.09 -0.21 -20.92
C PHE A 27 -44.56 1.14 -21.42
N ILE A 28 -45.43 1.90 -22.10
CA ILE A 28 -45.17 3.31 -22.38
C ILE A 28 -45.40 4.06 -21.07
N ASN A 29 -44.33 4.21 -20.28
CA ASN A 29 -44.28 5.12 -19.14
C ASN A 29 -43.25 6.20 -19.44
N PHE A 30 -43.67 7.46 -19.40
CA PHE A 30 -42.78 8.61 -19.38
C PHE A 30 -41.92 8.53 -18.11
N LEU A 31 -40.72 7.95 -18.22
CA LEU A 31 -39.71 8.03 -17.17
C LEU A 31 -38.92 9.32 -17.39
N PRO A 32 -38.75 10.18 -16.36
CA PRO A 32 -37.76 11.25 -16.45
C PRO A 32 -36.42 10.58 -16.74
N ILE A 33 -35.65 11.16 -17.66
CA ILE A 33 -34.26 10.80 -17.89
C ILE A 33 -33.55 11.15 -16.58
N PHE A 34 -33.55 10.23 -15.62
CA PHE A 34 -32.46 10.15 -14.67
C PHE A 34 -31.27 9.79 -15.54
N ALA A 35 -30.54 10.83 -15.96
CA ALA A 35 -29.13 10.67 -16.22
C ALA A 35 -28.57 10.08 -14.93
N HIS A 36 -28.48 8.76 -14.87
CA HIS A 36 -27.64 8.12 -13.89
C HIS A 36 -26.26 8.58 -14.28
N GLN A 37 -25.83 9.67 -13.65
CA GLN A 37 -24.46 10.12 -13.71
C GLN A 37 -23.71 8.97 -13.04
N THR A 38 -23.26 8.01 -13.85
CA THR A 38 -22.23 7.08 -13.42
C THR A 38 -21.02 7.98 -13.24
N ASN A 39 -20.90 8.58 -12.06
CA ASN A 39 -19.70 9.27 -11.61
C ASN A 39 -18.65 8.18 -11.41
N VAL A 40 -18.25 7.54 -12.51
CA VAL A 40 -17.12 6.62 -12.54
C VAL A 40 -15.92 7.52 -12.35
N THR A 41 -15.42 7.57 -11.12
CA THR A 41 -14.13 8.18 -10.86
C THR A 41 -13.12 7.47 -11.75
N PRO A 42 -12.35 8.21 -12.58
CA PRO A 42 -11.38 7.57 -13.45
C PRO A 42 -10.40 6.75 -12.60
N PRO A 43 -9.90 5.62 -13.15
CA PRO A 43 -8.93 4.79 -12.46
C PRO A 43 -7.74 5.61 -12.03
N LEU A 44 -7.27 5.39 -10.80
CA LEU A 44 -6.01 5.97 -10.37
C LEU A 44 -4.87 5.31 -11.15
N SER A 45 -3.92 6.08 -11.65
CA SER A 45 -2.74 5.55 -12.32
C SER A 45 -1.61 6.55 -12.23
N PHE A 46 -0.43 6.09 -11.86
CA PHE A 46 0.75 6.94 -11.74
C PHE A 46 2.05 6.18 -12.04
N THR A 47 3.09 6.95 -12.35
CA THR A 47 4.45 6.47 -12.62
C THR A 47 5.40 7.52 -12.08
N ILE A 48 6.34 7.11 -11.23
CA ILE A 48 7.27 8.03 -10.56
C ILE A 48 8.69 7.55 -10.85
N PRO A 49 9.26 7.97 -12.00
CA PRO A 49 10.57 7.48 -12.43
C PRO A 49 11.69 7.95 -11.49
N GLN A 50 11.49 9.09 -10.81
CA GLN A 50 12.44 9.67 -9.86
C GLN A 50 11.72 10.38 -8.72
N PHE A 51 12.32 10.32 -7.54
CA PHE A 51 11.85 10.98 -6.31
C PHE A 51 12.74 12.17 -5.94
N ASN A 52 12.10 13.31 -5.75
CA ASN A 52 12.67 14.59 -5.35
C ASN A 52 11.82 15.20 -4.20
N LEU A 53 12.31 16.29 -3.60
CA LEU A 53 11.59 16.99 -2.52
C LEU A 53 10.24 17.57 -2.96
N ASP A 54 10.13 17.90 -4.24
CA ASP A 54 8.97 18.51 -4.88
C ASP A 54 8.18 17.52 -5.74
N THR A 55 8.45 16.21 -5.65
CA THR A 55 7.66 15.18 -6.34
C THR A 55 6.20 15.30 -5.93
N GLU A 56 5.35 15.64 -6.90
CA GLU A 56 3.93 15.79 -6.67
C GLU A 56 3.30 14.51 -6.14
N ASN A 57 2.32 14.69 -5.25
CA ASN A 57 1.52 13.62 -4.68
C ASN A 57 2.30 12.54 -3.91
N ILE A 58 3.51 12.84 -3.45
CA ILE A 58 4.25 11.98 -2.55
C ILE A 58 4.39 12.62 -1.17
N LEU A 59 4.11 11.84 -0.13
CA LEU A 59 4.29 12.21 1.25
C LEU A 59 5.41 11.38 1.84
N TYR A 60 6.43 12.07 2.36
CA TYR A 60 7.52 11.48 3.10
C TYR A 60 7.27 11.61 4.61
N GLU A 61 7.33 10.51 5.34
CA GLU A 61 7.09 10.44 6.78
C GLU A 61 8.24 9.74 7.50
N GLY A 62 8.42 10.09 8.79
CA GLY A 62 9.51 9.58 9.59
C GLY A 62 10.85 10.00 9.01
N ASP A 63 11.69 9.01 8.72
CA ASP A 63 13.02 9.20 8.15
C ASP A 63 13.07 9.21 6.62
N ALA A 64 11.93 8.96 5.96
CA ALA A 64 11.93 8.89 4.51
C ALA A 64 12.37 10.22 3.90
N THR A 65 13.33 10.17 3.00
CA THR A 65 13.83 11.35 2.28
C THR A 65 14.14 10.98 0.83
N PRO A 66 13.83 11.86 -0.13
CA PRO A 66 14.32 11.67 -1.49
C PRO A 66 15.85 11.83 -1.53
N SER A 67 16.53 10.94 -2.25
CA SER A 67 17.98 10.91 -2.39
C SER A 67 18.35 10.28 -3.74
N LEU A 68 19.10 11.01 -4.57
CA LEU A 68 19.58 10.53 -5.88
C LEU A 68 18.48 9.96 -6.80
N GLY A 69 17.27 10.55 -6.78
CA GLY A 69 16.13 10.09 -7.58
C GLY A 69 15.40 8.87 -7.01
N MET A 70 15.78 8.40 -5.81
CA MET A 70 15.14 7.31 -5.07
C MET A 70 14.56 7.84 -3.76
N VAL A 71 13.76 7.04 -3.08
CA VAL A 71 13.42 7.32 -1.66
C VAL A 71 14.30 6.49 -0.75
N GLU A 72 15.08 7.15 0.08
CA GLU A 72 15.79 6.54 1.21
C GLU A 72 14.84 6.47 2.41
N LEU A 73 14.41 5.26 2.78
CA LEU A 73 13.48 5.06 3.90
C LEU A 73 14.17 5.05 5.28
N ASN A 74 15.46 4.76 5.32
CA ASN A 74 16.24 4.70 6.56
C ASN A 74 17.74 4.79 6.27
N THR A 75 18.49 5.23 7.29
CA THR A 75 19.96 5.28 7.24
C THR A 75 20.57 4.05 7.91
N VAL A 76 21.74 3.60 7.46
CA VAL A 76 22.47 2.47 8.06
C VAL A 76 23.15 2.80 9.40
N SER A 77 23.33 4.09 9.69
CA SER A 77 24.08 4.55 10.86
C SER A 77 23.24 4.68 12.13
N GLN A 78 21.91 4.54 12.02
CA GLN A 78 20.97 4.76 13.12
C GLN A 78 20.04 3.56 13.27
N LEU A 79 19.90 3.09 14.51
CA LEU A 79 19.04 1.95 14.85
C LEU A 79 17.60 2.41 15.12
N PHE A 80 16.65 1.48 14.99
CA PHE A 80 15.24 1.70 15.33
C PHE A 80 14.60 2.88 14.58
N ARG A 81 14.91 2.97 13.29
CA ARG A 81 14.39 4.02 12.40
C ARG A 81 13.22 3.50 11.57
N VAL A 82 12.29 4.39 11.26
CA VAL A 82 11.14 4.13 10.40
C VAL A 82 11.04 5.29 9.43
N GLY A 83 10.97 4.98 8.14
CA GLY A 83 10.55 5.93 7.11
C GLY A 83 9.45 5.32 6.28
N ARG A 84 8.49 6.15 5.87
CA ARG A 84 7.42 5.76 4.96
C ARG A 84 7.29 6.78 3.84
N CYS A 85 6.95 6.27 2.66
CA CYS A 85 6.62 7.07 1.50
C CYS A 85 5.24 6.64 1.03
N THR A 86 4.29 7.57 0.98
CA THR A 86 2.91 7.28 0.57
C THR A 86 2.47 8.18 -0.57
N TYR A 87 1.57 7.67 -1.42
CA TYR A 87 0.92 8.47 -2.44
C TYR A 87 -0.23 9.25 -1.81
N SER A 88 -0.29 10.56 -2.03
CA SER A 88 -1.18 11.46 -1.29
C SER A 88 -2.64 11.38 -1.73
N GLN A 89 -2.92 10.94 -2.96
CA GLN A 89 -4.30 10.79 -3.42
C GLN A 89 -4.89 9.48 -2.91
N PRO A 90 -6.07 9.52 -2.26
CA PRO A 90 -6.74 8.31 -1.81
C PRO A 90 -7.05 7.33 -2.93
N LEU A 91 -6.80 6.05 -2.68
CA LEU A 91 -7.26 4.96 -3.53
C LEU A 91 -8.65 4.48 -3.06
N HIS A 92 -9.62 4.50 -3.98
CA HIS A 92 -10.95 3.96 -3.71
C HIS A 92 -10.99 2.45 -4.01
N LEU A 93 -10.84 1.63 -2.97
CA LEU A 93 -10.73 0.17 -3.10
C LEU A 93 -12.06 -0.55 -3.33
N TRP A 94 -13.15 0.00 -2.82
CA TRP A 94 -14.47 -0.60 -2.95
C TRP A 94 -15.58 0.43 -2.72
N ASP A 95 -16.72 0.18 -3.36
CA ASP A 95 -17.94 0.97 -3.20
C ASP A 95 -18.98 0.18 -2.42
N SER A 96 -19.45 0.74 -1.31
CA SER A 96 -20.37 0.05 -0.39
C SER A 96 -21.81 0.01 -0.86
N VAL A 97 -22.20 0.88 -1.80
CA VAL A 97 -23.57 0.96 -2.33
C VAL A 97 -23.78 -0.09 -3.42
N THR A 98 -22.78 -0.27 -4.28
CA THR A 98 -22.80 -1.15 -5.44
C THR A 98 -22.14 -2.50 -5.16
N GLY A 99 -21.28 -2.60 -4.14
CA GLY A 99 -20.47 -3.78 -3.85
C GLY A 99 -19.28 -3.97 -4.79
N SER A 100 -18.99 -2.98 -5.64
CA SER A 100 -17.88 -3.05 -6.60
C SER A 100 -16.53 -2.98 -5.90
N LEU A 101 -15.56 -3.74 -6.41
CA LEU A 101 -14.17 -3.78 -5.93
C LEU A 101 -13.23 -3.26 -7.02
N ALA A 102 -12.13 -2.63 -6.60
CA ALA A 102 -11.06 -2.23 -7.49
C ALA A 102 -10.00 -3.35 -7.61
N ASP A 103 -9.52 -3.57 -8.83
CA ASP A 103 -8.31 -4.35 -9.08
C ASP A 103 -7.11 -3.41 -9.17
N PHE A 104 -5.93 -3.91 -8.81
CA PHE A 104 -4.71 -3.11 -8.91
C PHE A 104 -3.47 -3.91 -9.27
N THR A 105 -2.50 -3.20 -9.83
CA THR A 105 -1.18 -3.72 -10.13
C THR A 105 -0.16 -2.64 -9.81
N THR A 106 0.90 -3.01 -9.11
CA THR A 106 2.00 -2.11 -8.72
C THR A 106 3.33 -2.72 -9.13
N HIS A 107 4.24 -1.88 -9.60
CA HIS A 107 5.60 -2.22 -9.96
C HIS A 107 6.54 -1.21 -9.33
N PHE A 108 7.47 -1.71 -8.54
CA PHE A 108 8.52 -0.95 -7.92
C PHE A 108 9.82 -1.76 -7.95
N THR A 109 10.94 -1.04 -7.93
CA THR A 109 12.26 -1.59 -7.69
C THR A 109 12.70 -1.10 -6.34
N PHE A 110 13.30 -1.98 -5.55
CA PHE A 110 13.92 -1.56 -4.30
C PHE A 110 15.32 -2.17 -4.14
N MET A 111 16.13 -1.55 -3.29
CA MET A 111 17.47 -2.04 -2.95
C MET A 111 17.65 -2.00 -1.44
N VAL A 112 18.30 -3.02 -0.90
CA VAL A 112 18.78 -3.06 0.48
C VAL A 112 20.30 -2.93 0.46
N ASP A 113 20.82 -1.76 0.84
CA ASP A 113 22.26 -1.57 1.02
C ASP A 113 22.63 -1.73 2.50
N THR A 114 23.43 -2.76 2.80
CA THR A 114 23.94 -3.05 4.15
C THR A 114 25.31 -2.44 4.41
N HIS A 115 25.91 -1.76 3.44
CA HIS A 115 27.27 -1.20 3.52
C HIS A 115 28.32 -2.24 3.96
N ASN A 116 28.21 -3.45 3.41
CA ASN A 116 29.03 -4.63 3.75
C ASN A 116 28.90 -5.11 5.21
N SER A 117 27.88 -4.67 5.94
CA SER A 117 27.57 -5.23 7.26
C SER A 117 27.03 -6.65 7.14
N SER A 118 27.55 -7.54 7.97
CA SER A 118 27.01 -8.90 8.15
C SER A 118 25.76 -8.95 9.04
N LYS A 119 25.44 -7.84 9.71
CA LYS A 119 24.21 -7.66 10.50
C LYS A 119 23.34 -6.63 9.81
N PHE A 120 22.14 -7.02 9.42
CA PHE A 120 21.16 -6.17 8.78
C PHE A 120 19.75 -6.57 9.21
N SER A 121 18.87 -5.58 9.25
CA SER A 121 17.47 -5.68 9.65
C SER A 121 16.76 -4.39 9.20
N ASP A 122 15.43 -4.28 9.26
CA ASP A 122 14.47 -5.32 9.64
C ASP A 122 13.69 -5.80 8.40
N GLY A 123 13.13 -4.89 7.61
CA GLY A 123 12.51 -5.25 6.35
C GLY A 123 12.02 -4.06 5.53
N PHE A 124 11.48 -4.36 4.35
CA PHE A 124 10.77 -3.43 3.49
C PHE A 124 9.31 -3.86 3.34
N VAL A 125 8.39 -2.91 3.20
CA VAL A 125 6.96 -3.22 3.11
C VAL A 125 6.23 -2.32 2.11
N PHE A 126 5.44 -2.94 1.22
CA PHE A 126 4.39 -2.27 0.46
C PHE A 126 3.06 -2.47 1.18
N PHE A 127 2.27 -1.41 1.39
CA PHE A 127 1.06 -1.51 2.19
C PHE A 127 -0.11 -0.69 1.65
N LEU A 128 -1.31 -1.12 2.00
CA LEU A 128 -2.56 -0.38 1.89
C LEU A 128 -3.11 -0.17 3.30
N ALA A 129 -3.41 1.08 3.66
CA ALA A 129 -3.93 1.46 4.97
C ALA A 129 -4.99 2.56 4.82
N PRO A 130 -5.80 2.83 5.87
CA PRO A 130 -6.75 3.93 5.84
C PRO A 130 -6.07 5.28 5.53
N VAL A 131 -6.80 6.17 4.87
CA VAL A 131 -6.29 7.50 4.53
C VAL A 131 -5.84 8.22 5.81
N GLY A 132 -4.61 8.73 5.81
CA GLY A 132 -4.02 9.42 6.96
C GLY A 132 -3.59 8.49 8.10
N TYR A 133 -3.44 7.18 7.86
CA TYR A 133 -2.90 6.25 8.85
C TYR A 133 -1.50 6.68 9.31
N PRO A 134 -1.28 7.03 10.59
CA PRO A 134 0.00 7.54 11.06
C PRO A 134 1.02 6.40 11.26
N ILE A 135 2.31 6.73 11.42
CA ILE A 135 3.28 5.77 11.95
C ILE A 135 2.89 5.51 13.41
N PRO A 136 2.59 4.26 13.81
CA PRO A 136 2.28 3.99 15.21
C PRO A 136 3.46 4.35 16.13
N PRO A 137 3.19 4.79 17.36
CA PRO A 137 4.26 4.99 18.34
C PRO A 137 5.02 3.68 18.56
N ASN A 138 6.36 3.76 18.63
CA ASN A 138 7.25 2.62 18.85
C ASN A 138 7.09 1.49 17.82
N SER A 139 6.98 1.85 16.54
CA SER A 139 6.72 0.94 15.41
C SER A 139 7.99 0.46 14.67
N ALA A 140 9.17 0.73 15.22
CA ALA A 140 10.44 0.31 14.61
C ALA A 140 10.68 -1.20 14.71
N GLY A 141 11.70 -1.68 13.99
CA GLY A 141 12.06 -3.11 13.97
C GLY A 141 11.07 -3.94 13.17
N GLY A 142 10.85 -5.19 13.58
CA GLY A 142 9.84 -6.10 13.00
C GLY A 142 8.38 -5.63 13.05
N CYS A 143 8.09 -4.43 13.58
CA CYS A 143 6.78 -3.79 13.41
C CYS A 143 6.65 -3.01 12.08
N LEU A 144 7.74 -2.87 11.33
CA LEU A 144 7.84 -2.34 9.96
C LEU A 144 7.21 -0.95 9.74
N GLY A 145 7.04 -0.14 10.80
CA GLY A 145 6.36 1.15 10.69
C GLY A 145 4.84 1.08 10.51
N LEU A 146 4.25 -0.12 10.63
CA LEU A 146 2.82 -0.39 10.44
C LEU A 146 2.12 -0.88 11.70
N PHE A 147 2.84 -1.45 12.66
CA PHE A 147 2.24 -2.00 13.88
C PHE A 147 2.96 -1.51 15.15
N ASN A 148 2.41 -1.81 16.32
CA ASN A 148 3.15 -1.71 17.58
C ASN A 148 2.77 -2.88 18.49
N SER A 149 3.32 -2.93 19.70
CA SER A 149 3.07 -4.01 20.67
C SER A 149 1.60 -4.22 21.03
N SER A 150 0.73 -3.23 20.80
CA SER A 150 -0.72 -3.32 21.08
C SER A 150 -1.57 -3.70 19.86
N THR A 151 -0.98 -3.64 18.65
CA THR A 151 -1.67 -3.86 17.39
C THR A 151 -1.08 -4.99 16.54
N ASN A 152 0.17 -5.39 16.74
CA ASN A 152 0.87 -6.40 15.92
C ASN A 152 0.10 -7.72 15.75
N PHE A 153 -0.68 -8.15 16.73
CA PHE A 153 -1.55 -9.33 16.66
C PHE A 153 -3.04 -9.06 16.85
N ALA A 154 -3.42 -7.78 16.97
CA ALA A 154 -4.81 -7.40 17.23
C ALA A 154 -5.57 -7.18 15.91
N VAL A 155 -5.92 -8.28 15.23
CA VAL A 155 -6.58 -8.29 13.90
C VAL A 155 -7.75 -7.31 13.81
N SER A 156 -8.61 -7.24 14.83
CA SER A 156 -9.80 -6.37 14.83
C SER A 156 -9.49 -4.87 14.97
N LYS A 157 -8.26 -4.49 15.31
CA LYS A 157 -7.83 -3.10 15.49
C LYS A 157 -7.13 -2.53 14.25
N ASN A 158 -6.81 -3.38 13.28
CA ASN A 158 -6.08 -2.99 12.08
C ASN A 158 -6.97 -3.10 10.85
N GLN A 159 -6.65 -2.29 9.86
CA GLN A 159 -7.26 -2.28 8.52
C GLN A 159 -6.15 -2.15 7.49
N ILE A 160 -5.14 -3.01 7.60
CA ILE A 160 -3.89 -2.94 6.84
C ILE A 160 -3.71 -4.25 6.09
N VAL A 161 -3.43 -4.15 4.81
CA VAL A 161 -2.90 -5.25 4.01
C VAL A 161 -1.52 -4.87 3.53
N ALA A 162 -0.55 -5.77 3.68
CA ALA A 162 0.81 -5.49 3.29
C ALA A 162 1.49 -6.70 2.63
N VAL A 163 2.53 -6.39 1.85
CA VAL A 163 3.49 -7.36 1.34
C VAL A 163 4.84 -6.97 1.90
N GLU A 164 5.39 -7.81 2.78
CA GLU A 164 6.67 -7.58 3.44
C GLU A 164 7.80 -8.35 2.77
N PHE A 165 8.99 -7.78 2.85
CA PHE A 165 10.26 -8.38 2.50
C PHE A 165 11.11 -8.32 3.77
N ASP A 166 10.97 -9.35 4.60
CA ASP A 166 11.60 -9.41 5.90
C ASP A 166 13.00 -10.02 5.80
N SER A 167 13.96 -9.36 6.42
CA SER A 167 15.36 -9.73 6.43
C SER A 167 15.86 -10.25 7.79
N TYR A 168 15.01 -10.17 8.82
CA TYR A 168 15.37 -10.45 10.20
C TYR A 168 14.30 -11.30 10.89
N THR A 169 14.65 -12.53 11.27
CA THR A 169 13.72 -13.42 11.96
C THR A 169 13.44 -13.00 13.42
N ASN A 170 12.26 -12.46 13.66
CA ASN A 170 11.60 -12.36 14.95
C ASN A 170 10.99 -13.72 15.35
N ILE A 171 11.67 -14.42 16.27
CA ILE A 171 11.34 -15.80 16.67
C ILE A 171 9.89 -16.00 17.16
N GLU A 172 9.25 -14.93 17.61
CA GLU A 172 7.89 -14.95 18.11
C GLU A 172 6.82 -15.12 17.01
N TRP A 173 7.10 -14.75 15.76
CA TRP A 173 6.12 -14.82 14.67
C TRP A 173 6.68 -15.29 13.32
N ASP A 174 7.95 -15.02 13.01
CA ASP A 174 8.49 -15.28 11.69
C ASP A 174 8.83 -16.75 11.41
N PRO A 175 8.78 -17.18 10.14
CA PRO A 175 9.48 -18.36 9.69
C PRO A 175 11.01 -18.19 9.81
N TYR A 176 11.74 -19.31 9.77
CA TYR A 176 13.20 -19.27 9.86
C TYR A 176 13.83 -18.66 8.60
N GLY A 177 14.55 -17.55 8.77
CA GLY A 177 15.29 -16.85 7.73
C GLY A 177 14.52 -15.72 7.04
N PRO A 178 15.18 -15.00 6.11
CA PRO A 178 14.54 -13.96 5.31
C PRO A 178 13.41 -14.51 4.45
N HIS A 179 12.33 -13.75 4.30
CA HIS A 179 11.13 -14.23 3.61
C HIS A 179 10.33 -13.07 2.99
N VAL A 180 9.32 -13.44 2.20
CA VAL A 180 8.31 -12.53 1.68
C VAL A 180 6.96 -12.97 2.24
N GLY A 181 6.24 -12.05 2.87
CA GLY A 181 4.99 -12.31 3.58
C GLY A 181 3.83 -11.50 3.03
N ILE A 182 2.61 -12.00 3.25
CA ILE A 182 1.37 -11.24 3.02
C ILE A 182 0.70 -11.08 4.38
N ASN A 183 0.71 -9.85 4.88
CA ASN A 183 0.15 -9.49 6.16
C ASN A 183 -1.29 -9.01 5.97
N VAL A 184 -2.23 -9.59 6.71
CA VAL A 184 -3.62 -9.14 6.75
C VAL A 184 -3.97 -8.79 8.19
N ASN A 185 -3.99 -7.49 8.50
CA ASN A 185 -4.34 -6.92 9.80
C ASN A 185 -3.46 -7.35 10.99
N LYS A 186 -2.32 -8.00 10.76
CA LYS A 186 -1.34 -8.37 11.78
C LYS A 186 0.02 -8.58 11.13
N ILE A 187 1.09 -8.46 11.90
CA ILE A 187 2.41 -8.92 11.48
C ILE A 187 2.40 -10.45 11.37
N SER A 188 3.22 -11.01 10.47
CA SER A 188 3.36 -12.44 10.24
C SER A 188 4.81 -12.83 10.13
#